data_AF-A0AAD5LDW9-F1
#
_entry.id   AF-A0AAD5LDW9-F1
#
_cell.length_a   1.000
_cell.length_b   1.000
_cell.length_c   1.000
_cell.angle_alpha   90.00
_cell.angle_beta   90.00
_cell.angle_gamma   90.00
#
_symmetry.space_group_name_H-M   'P 1'
#
loop_
_entity.id
_entity.type
_entity.pdbx_description
1 polymer ?
#
loop_
_entity_poly.entity_id
_entity_poly.type
_entity_poly.pdbx_seq_one_letter_code
_entity_poly.pdbx_strand_id
1 'polypeptide(L)'
;MDAAREAWDDPRFQRLAACTAAWMVVWTTVLVAVPAGESGRNHIVSLNAAHGVVCTLVAAATIVFGWDTANSVAISLGYFLVDLVAMVKSDGIRRLVSLNRSRLMDYVHHFLGIFWGTIFYAHEATVCEPALGNPYVWIQTNEVSTPFYNWFRLTNSAIAGALFISLFFLSRIVFNTFYVIPRLLNECDTRYLWGCLPFFALQYVWFVMIVKKLQRTLRSKPEGKQQ
;
A
#
# COMPACT_ATOMS: atom_id res chain seq x y z
N MET A 1 2.78 -12.17 28.88
CA MET A 1 2.38 -10.77 29.21
C MET A 1 3.60 -9.86 29.25
N ASP A 2 4.79 -10.37 29.54
CA ASP A 2 6.00 -9.56 29.71
C ASP A 2 6.55 -8.97 28.40
N ALA A 3 6.62 -9.77 27.32
CA ALA A 3 7.12 -9.28 26.03
C ALA A 3 6.28 -8.14 25.39
N ALA A 4 4.96 -8.14 25.60
CA ALA A 4 4.09 -7.07 25.09
C ALA A 4 4.25 -5.77 25.89
N ARG A 5 4.58 -5.89 27.18
CA ARG A 5 4.85 -4.75 28.06
C ARG A 5 6.23 -4.16 27.77
N GLU A 6 7.24 -5.01 27.61
CA GLU A 6 8.58 -4.62 27.17
C GLU A 6 8.58 -3.88 25.83
N ALA A 7 7.77 -4.33 24.86
CA ALA A 7 7.63 -3.63 23.58
C ALA A 7 6.96 -2.25 23.71
N TRP A 8 6.03 -2.06 24.66
CA TRP A 8 5.39 -0.75 24.91
C TRP A 8 6.31 0.23 25.63
N ASP A 9 7.25 -0.28 26.43
CA ASP A 9 8.24 0.53 27.12
C ASP A 9 9.42 0.94 26.22
N ASP A 10 9.51 0.42 24.98
CA ASP A 10 10.48 0.85 23.97
C ASP A 10 10.12 2.25 23.41
N PRO A 11 10.96 3.28 23.59
CA PRO A 11 10.72 4.63 23.07
C PRO A 11 10.51 4.69 21.55
N ARG A 12 11.09 3.75 20.78
CA ARG A 12 10.89 3.67 19.32
C ARG A 12 9.46 3.28 18.99
N PHE A 13 8.92 2.27 19.68
CA PHE A 13 7.54 1.84 19.50
C PHE A 13 6.55 2.90 19.96
N GLN A 14 6.80 3.58 21.07
CA GLN A 14 5.97 4.70 21.51
C GLN A 14 5.95 5.82 20.48
N ARG A 15 7.11 6.16 19.90
CA ARG A 15 7.21 7.15 18.81
C ARG A 15 6.43 6.70 17.57
N LEU A 16 6.58 5.44 17.15
CA LEU A 16 5.81 4.90 16.03
C LEU A 16 4.30 5.02 16.31
N ALA A 17 3.85 4.57 17.49
CA ALA A 17 2.45 4.62 17.88
C ALA A 17 1.89 6.05 17.88
N ALA A 18 2.64 7.01 18.43
CA ALA A 18 2.26 8.42 18.44
C ALA A 18 2.17 8.99 17.02
N CYS A 19 3.17 8.72 16.16
CA CYS A 19 3.15 9.12 14.76
C CYS A 19 1.99 8.48 14.00
N THR A 20 1.73 7.18 14.21
CA THR A 20 0.62 6.46 13.59
C THR A 20 -0.71 7.07 14.02
N ALA A 21 -0.91 7.36 15.30
CA ALA A 21 -2.12 8.02 15.80
C ALA A 21 -2.31 9.41 15.16
N ALA A 22 -1.24 10.21 15.05
CA ALA A 22 -1.28 11.51 14.37
C ALA A 22 -1.69 11.35 12.89
N TRP A 23 -1.09 10.40 12.17
CA TRP A 23 -1.46 10.12 10.78
C TRP A 23 -2.88 9.57 10.63
N MET A 24 -3.39 8.79 11.58
CA MET A 24 -4.79 8.37 11.59
C MET A 24 -5.75 9.57 11.64
N VAL A 25 -5.42 10.61 12.41
CA VAL A 25 -6.20 11.87 12.44
C VAL A 25 -6.15 12.55 11.07
N VAL A 26 -4.98 12.65 10.45
CA VAL A 26 -4.82 13.24 9.11
C VAL A 26 -5.63 12.45 8.08
N TRP A 27 -5.50 11.14 8.04
CA TRP A 27 -6.23 10.27 7.10
C TRP A 27 -7.73 10.29 7.33
N THR A 28 -8.17 10.32 8.58
CA THR A 28 -9.59 10.49 8.91
C THR A 28 -10.09 11.84 8.40
N THR A 29 -9.31 12.91 8.54
CA THR A 29 -9.65 14.24 8.03
C THR A 29 -9.79 14.22 6.50
N VAL A 30 -8.85 13.60 5.78
CA VAL A 30 -8.93 13.43 4.32
C VAL A 30 -10.18 12.63 3.93
N LEU A 31 -10.47 11.54 4.66
CA LEU A 31 -11.62 10.69 4.42
C LEU A 31 -12.95 11.42 4.58
N VAL A 32 -13.09 12.31 5.58
CA VAL A 32 -14.33 13.05 5.84
C VAL A 32 -14.46 14.36 5.06
N ALA A 33 -13.34 14.96 4.65
CA ALA A 33 -13.34 16.23 3.93
C ALA A 33 -13.89 16.10 2.49
N VAL A 34 -13.73 14.94 1.86
CA VAL A 34 -14.28 14.69 0.52
C VAL A 34 -15.66 14.03 0.65
N PRO A 35 -16.74 14.70 0.21
CA PRO A 35 -18.08 14.14 0.33
C PRO A 35 -18.19 12.81 -0.40
N ALA A 36 -18.86 11.86 0.25
CA ALA A 36 -19.23 10.61 -0.37
C ALA A 36 -20.20 10.89 -1.52
N GLY A 37 -19.76 10.75 -2.77
CA GLY A 37 -20.67 10.78 -3.92
C GLY A 37 -21.68 9.63 -3.85
N GLU A 38 -22.62 9.56 -4.80
CA GLU A 38 -23.77 8.62 -4.77
C GLU A 38 -23.40 7.16 -4.53
N SER A 39 -22.21 6.71 -4.95
CA SER A 39 -21.74 5.34 -4.76
C SER A 39 -21.07 5.07 -3.41
N GLY A 40 -20.86 6.09 -2.57
CA GLY A 40 -20.06 6.03 -1.34
C GLY A 40 -18.56 5.82 -1.57
N ARG A 41 -18.13 5.32 -2.73
CA ARG A 41 -16.73 4.93 -2.98
C ARG A 41 -15.79 6.09 -3.25
N ASN A 42 -16.31 7.28 -3.52
CA ASN A 42 -15.50 8.44 -3.92
C ASN A 42 -14.58 8.91 -2.77
N HIS A 43 -15.01 8.81 -1.51
CA HIS A 43 -14.16 9.21 -0.37
C HIS A 43 -12.94 8.28 -0.19
N ILE A 44 -13.10 6.96 -0.41
CA ILE A 44 -12.00 5.97 -0.31
C ILE A 44 -10.99 6.21 -1.44
N VAL A 45 -11.47 6.54 -2.64
CA VAL A 45 -10.62 6.79 -3.80
C VAL A 45 -9.72 8.00 -3.57
N SER A 46 -10.24 9.08 -2.99
CA SER A 46 -9.44 10.25 -2.62
C SER A 46 -8.43 9.95 -1.53
N LEU A 47 -8.82 9.21 -0.48
CA LEU A 47 -7.90 8.80 0.58
C LEU A 47 -6.73 7.98 0.02
N ASN A 48 -7.03 6.96 -0.80
CA ASN A 48 -6.03 6.09 -1.41
C ASN A 48 -5.10 6.87 -2.36
N ALA A 49 -5.63 7.81 -3.15
CA ALA A 49 -4.81 8.67 -4.00
C ALA A 49 -3.86 9.55 -3.19
N ALA A 50 -4.36 10.17 -2.10
CA ALA A 50 -3.56 11.01 -1.22
C ALA A 50 -2.46 10.22 -0.51
N HIS A 51 -2.80 9.04 0.02
CA HIS A 51 -1.82 8.12 0.59
C HIS A 51 -0.74 7.77 -0.43
N GLY A 52 -1.12 7.40 -1.65
CA GLY A 52 -0.16 7.03 -2.69
C GLY A 52 0.88 8.12 -2.99
N VAL A 53 0.46 9.39 -3.04
CA VAL A 53 1.38 10.52 -3.20
C VAL A 53 2.27 10.69 -1.96
N VAL A 54 1.66 10.80 -0.78
CA VAL A 54 2.39 11.14 0.46
C VAL A 54 3.37 10.04 0.83
N CYS A 55 2.96 8.78 0.81
CA CYS A 55 3.85 7.69 1.21
C CYS A 55 5.01 7.50 0.22
N THR A 56 4.78 7.67 -1.09
CA THR A 56 5.84 7.57 -2.11
C THR A 56 6.88 8.66 -1.91
N LEU A 57 6.45 9.92 -1.76
CA LEU A 57 7.35 11.05 -1.58
C LEU A 57 8.14 10.95 -0.28
N VAL A 58 7.48 10.61 0.82
CA VAL A 58 8.16 10.50 2.12
C VAL A 58 9.08 9.29 2.15
N ALA A 59 8.72 8.16 1.54
CA ALA A 59 9.61 7.01 1.42
C ALA A 59 10.85 7.33 0.59
N ALA A 60 10.68 7.98 -0.56
CA ALA A 60 11.81 8.41 -1.40
C ALA A 60 12.74 9.36 -0.64
N ALA A 61 12.19 10.36 0.06
CA ALA A 61 12.98 11.27 0.89
C ALA A 61 13.71 10.54 2.02
N THR A 62 13.03 9.59 2.68
CA THR A 62 13.61 8.78 3.76
C THR A 62 14.81 7.98 3.27
N ILE A 63 14.70 7.37 2.08
CA ILE A 63 15.78 6.60 1.45
C ILE A 63 16.94 7.52 1.03
N VAL A 64 16.64 8.62 0.34
CA VAL A 64 17.67 9.51 -0.24
C VAL A 64 18.46 10.27 0.83
N PHE A 65 17.77 10.71 1.89
CA PHE A 65 18.38 11.53 2.94
C PHE A 65 18.73 10.74 4.21
N GLY A 66 18.47 9.43 4.24
CA GLY A 66 18.73 8.59 5.41
C GLY A 66 17.96 9.02 6.65
N TRP A 67 16.70 9.45 6.48
CA TRP A 67 15.88 9.86 7.62
C TRP A 67 15.42 8.67 8.45
N ASP A 68 15.05 8.96 9.69
CA ASP A 68 14.37 8.00 10.56
C ASP A 68 13.09 7.47 9.91
N THR A 69 12.92 6.15 9.94
CA THR A 69 11.84 5.47 9.20
C THR A 69 10.50 5.51 9.92
N ALA A 70 10.42 5.97 11.18
CA ALA A 70 9.18 5.94 11.97
C ALA A 70 8.06 6.72 11.30
N ASN A 71 8.35 7.92 10.77
CA ASN A 71 7.34 8.72 10.10
C ASN A 71 6.89 8.08 8.78
N SER A 72 7.84 7.56 7.99
CA SER A 72 7.53 6.86 6.73
C SER A 72 6.64 5.65 6.98
N VAL A 73 6.98 4.80 7.96
CA VAL A 73 6.16 3.64 8.33
C VAL A 73 4.81 4.06 8.89
N ALA A 74 4.77 5.05 9.79
CA ALA A 74 3.54 5.54 10.42
C ALA A 74 2.50 6.07 9.42
N ILE A 75 2.94 6.70 8.32
CA ILE A 75 2.08 7.14 7.22
C ILE A 75 1.23 5.99 6.69
N SER A 76 1.86 4.87 6.34
CA SER A 76 1.15 3.71 5.79
C SER A 76 0.38 2.94 6.85
N LEU A 77 0.92 2.80 8.07
CA LEU A 77 0.18 2.15 9.17
C LEU A 77 -1.12 2.90 9.48
N GLY A 78 -1.05 4.23 9.60
CA GLY A 78 -2.22 5.06 9.86
C GLY A 78 -3.24 4.96 8.73
N TYR A 79 -2.78 4.98 7.47
CA TYR A 79 -3.65 4.80 6.30
C TYR A 79 -4.35 3.44 6.32
N PHE A 80 -3.59 2.36 6.48
CA PHE A 80 -4.14 1.01 6.45
C PHE A 80 -5.15 0.80 7.59
N LEU A 81 -4.93 1.37 8.78
CA LEU A 81 -5.90 1.29 9.87
C LEU A 81 -7.19 2.07 9.55
N VAL A 82 -7.08 3.31 9.08
CA VAL A 82 -8.24 4.15 8.75
C VAL A 82 -9.04 3.55 7.60
N ASP A 83 -8.38 3.14 6.51
CA ASP A 83 -9.08 2.55 5.37
C ASP A 83 -9.67 1.19 5.75
N LEU A 84 -8.98 0.34 6.53
CA LEU A 84 -9.55 -0.92 7.00
C LEU A 84 -10.85 -0.72 7.80
N VAL A 85 -10.90 0.27 8.70
CA VAL A 85 -12.13 0.62 9.43
C VAL A 85 -13.22 1.09 8.46
N ALA A 86 -12.88 1.95 7.49
CA ALA A 86 -13.83 2.42 6.48
C ALA A 86 -14.36 1.26 5.62
N MET A 87 -13.50 0.30 5.25
CA MET A 87 -13.86 -0.89 4.51
C MET A 87 -14.83 -1.78 5.30
N VAL A 88 -14.54 -2.06 6.57
CA VAL A 88 -15.41 -2.86 7.45
C VAL A 88 -16.77 -2.18 7.64
N LYS A 89 -16.79 -0.85 7.81
CA LYS A 89 -18.03 -0.07 7.95
C LYS A 89 -18.87 -0.10 6.67
N SER A 90 -18.23 0.00 5.50
CA SER A 90 -18.88 -0.08 4.19
C SER A 90 -19.46 -1.47 3.91
N ASP A 91 -18.66 -2.52 4.14
CA ASP A 91 -18.98 -3.86 3.68
C ASP A 91 -19.85 -4.64 4.69
N GLY A 92 -19.73 -4.30 5.98
CA GLY A 92 -20.38 -4.97 7.09
C GLY A 92 -19.69 -6.27 7.48
N ILE A 93 -19.45 -6.46 8.78
CA ILE A 93 -18.64 -7.58 9.30
C ILE A 93 -19.20 -8.96 8.93
N ARG A 94 -20.53 -9.09 8.79
CA ARG A 94 -21.21 -10.35 8.47
C ARG A 94 -21.04 -10.78 7.02
N ARG A 95 -20.66 -9.85 6.12
CA ARG A 95 -20.57 -10.12 4.67
C ARG A 95 -19.14 -10.37 4.20
N LEU A 96 -18.15 -10.29 5.08
CA LEU A 96 -16.73 -10.39 4.70
C LEU A 96 -16.40 -11.67 3.90
N VAL A 97 -17.00 -12.80 4.28
CA VAL A 97 -16.79 -14.09 3.59
C VAL A 97 -17.49 -14.20 2.24
N SER A 98 -18.45 -13.32 1.96
CA SER A 98 -19.21 -13.26 0.70
C SER A 98 -18.67 -12.21 -0.29
N LEU A 99 -17.58 -11.52 0.08
CA LEU A 99 -16.98 -10.49 -0.74
C LEU A 99 -16.37 -11.09 -2.01
N ASN A 100 -16.41 -10.31 -3.09
CA ASN A 100 -15.69 -10.68 -4.30
C ASN A 100 -14.18 -10.75 -4.04
N ARG A 101 -13.48 -11.56 -4.84
CA ARG A 101 -12.04 -11.83 -4.68
C ARG A 101 -11.19 -10.56 -4.67
N SER A 102 -11.50 -9.58 -5.51
CA SER A 102 -10.75 -8.32 -5.56
C SER A 102 -10.83 -7.59 -4.21
N ARG A 103 -12.01 -7.55 -3.61
CA ARG A 103 -12.22 -6.89 -2.33
C ARG A 103 -11.58 -7.64 -1.17
N LEU A 104 -11.63 -8.98 -1.19
CA LEU A 104 -10.91 -9.79 -0.19
C LEU A 104 -9.40 -9.57 -0.26
N MET A 105 -8.83 -9.42 -1.46
CA MET A 105 -7.42 -9.08 -1.63
C MET A 105 -7.05 -7.72 -1.02
N ASP A 106 -7.95 -6.73 -1.09
CA ASP A 106 -7.73 -5.43 -0.43
C ASP A 106 -7.59 -5.59 1.09
N TYR A 107 -8.44 -6.42 1.73
CA TYR A 107 -8.33 -6.74 3.17
C TYR A 107 -7.00 -7.41 3.50
N VAL A 108 -6.61 -8.42 2.70
CA VAL A 108 -5.34 -9.13 2.89
C VAL A 108 -4.16 -8.17 2.75
N HIS A 109 -4.19 -7.28 1.75
CA HIS A 109 -3.16 -6.27 1.57
C HIS A 109 -3.01 -5.34 2.77
N HIS A 110 -4.13 -4.84 3.31
CA HIS A 110 -4.12 -3.96 4.48
C HIS A 110 -3.55 -4.66 5.71
N PHE A 111 -4.00 -5.90 5.96
CA PHE A 111 -3.49 -6.69 7.07
C PHE A 111 -1.99 -6.96 6.94
N LEU A 112 -1.54 -7.42 5.77
CA LEU A 112 -0.12 -7.65 5.51
C LEU A 112 0.70 -6.35 5.59
N GLY A 113 0.14 -5.23 5.12
CA GLY A 113 0.77 -3.91 5.19
C GLY A 113 0.96 -3.43 6.63
N ILE A 114 -0.01 -3.64 7.50
CA ILE A 114 0.09 -3.33 8.95
C ILE A 114 1.11 -4.26 9.61
N PHE A 115 0.97 -5.57 9.38
CA PHE A 115 1.81 -6.58 10.00
C PHE A 115 3.28 -6.40 9.64
N TRP A 116 3.61 -6.37 8.34
CA TRP A 116 5.00 -6.23 7.90
C TRP A 116 5.58 -4.84 8.16
N GLY A 117 4.78 -3.77 8.10
CA GLY A 117 5.24 -2.43 8.49
C GLY A 117 5.68 -2.38 9.95
N THR A 118 4.90 -3.02 10.83
CA THR A 118 5.23 -3.11 12.26
C THR A 118 6.46 -4.00 12.49
N ILE A 119 6.49 -5.21 11.89
CA ILE A 119 7.59 -6.16 12.07
C ILE A 119 8.93 -5.60 11.55
N PHE A 120 8.96 -5.01 10.36
CA PHE A 120 10.21 -4.44 9.83
C PHE A 120 10.68 -3.22 10.60
N TYR A 121 9.76 -2.42 11.18
CA TYR A 121 10.17 -1.32 12.06
C TYR A 121 10.73 -1.84 13.40
N ALA A 122 10.01 -2.77 14.04
CA ALA A 122 10.39 -3.39 15.30
C ALA A 122 11.81 -3.98 15.27
N HIS A 123 12.13 -4.64 14.15
CA HIS A 123 13.35 -5.39 14.00
C HIS A 123 14.34 -4.73 13.02
N GLU A 124 14.12 -3.46 12.66
CA GLU A 124 14.92 -2.72 11.66
C GLU A 124 16.42 -2.81 11.92
N ALA A 125 16.83 -2.65 13.18
CA ALA A 125 18.24 -2.65 13.59
C ALA A 125 18.89 -4.06 13.54
N THR A 126 18.09 -5.11 13.37
CA THR A 126 18.53 -6.50 13.52
C THR A 126 18.25 -7.37 12.30
N VAL A 127 17.42 -6.90 11.36
CA VAL A 127 16.93 -7.71 10.24
C VAL A 127 17.69 -7.46 8.97
N CYS A 128 18.12 -6.22 8.72
CA CYS A 128 18.82 -5.84 7.51
C CYS A 128 20.08 -5.04 7.82
N GLU A 129 21.02 -5.06 6.89
CA GLU A 129 22.19 -4.19 6.94
C GLU A 129 21.78 -2.71 6.89
N PRO A 130 22.51 -1.81 7.58
CA PRO A 130 22.21 -0.37 7.58
C PRO A 130 22.16 0.26 6.19
N ALA A 131 22.90 -0.29 5.22
CA ALA A 131 22.95 0.19 3.84
C ALA A 131 21.62 -0.01 3.07
N LEU A 132 20.80 -0.98 3.47
CA LEU A 132 19.44 -1.12 2.96
C LEU A 132 18.46 -0.30 3.79
N GLY A 133 18.64 -0.27 5.11
CA GLY A 133 17.65 0.30 6.02
C GLY A 133 16.37 -0.54 6.05
N ASN A 134 15.22 0.09 6.31
CA ASN A 134 13.95 -0.62 6.45
C ASN A 134 13.35 -1.06 5.08
N PRO A 135 13.20 -2.37 4.80
CA PRO A 135 12.61 -2.88 3.56
C PRO A 135 11.22 -2.33 3.26
N TYR A 136 10.42 -2.08 4.29
CA TYR A 136 9.07 -1.58 4.14
C TYR A 136 9.04 -0.21 3.45
N VAL A 137 10.04 0.64 3.73
CA VAL A 137 10.16 1.98 3.12
C VAL A 137 10.42 1.87 1.62
N TRP A 138 11.26 0.93 1.20
CA TRP A 138 11.43 0.63 -0.24
C TRP A 138 10.14 0.17 -0.89
N ILE A 139 9.39 -0.71 -0.21
CA ILE A 139 8.11 -1.20 -0.71
C ILE A 139 7.08 -0.07 -0.85
N GLN A 140 7.08 0.95 0.01
CA GLN A 140 6.16 2.08 -0.08
C GLN A 140 6.34 2.91 -1.36
N THR A 141 7.53 2.93 -1.96
CA THR A 141 7.75 3.61 -3.26
C THR A 141 6.89 3.04 -4.40
N ASN A 142 6.37 1.82 -4.22
CA ASN A 142 5.48 1.16 -5.17
C ASN A 142 4.08 1.78 -5.27
N GLU A 143 3.75 2.68 -4.35
CA GLU A 143 2.48 3.41 -4.35
C GLU A 143 2.45 4.55 -5.39
N VAL A 144 3.55 4.78 -6.12
CA VAL A 144 3.62 5.77 -7.22
C VAL A 144 2.56 5.57 -8.30
N SER A 145 2.07 4.34 -8.48
CA SER A 145 1.01 4.00 -9.45
C SER A 145 -0.41 4.31 -8.94
N THR A 146 -0.59 4.43 -7.63
CA THR A 146 -1.89 4.51 -6.95
C THR A 146 -2.69 5.78 -7.29
N PRO A 147 -2.09 6.97 -7.41
CA PRO A 147 -2.82 8.17 -7.85
C PRO A 147 -3.45 7.99 -9.24
N PHE A 148 -2.73 7.36 -10.17
CA PHE A 148 -3.20 7.12 -11.54
C PHE A 148 -4.31 6.07 -11.60
N TYR A 149 -4.25 5.05 -10.73
CA TYR A 149 -5.35 4.09 -10.59
C TYR A 149 -6.65 4.78 -10.19
N ASN A 150 -6.58 5.64 -9.17
CA ASN A 150 -7.73 6.37 -8.66
C ASN A 150 -8.25 7.38 -9.69
N TRP A 151 -7.36 8.09 -10.40
CA TRP A 151 -7.73 8.95 -11.52
C TRP A 151 -8.45 8.16 -12.63
N PHE A 152 -7.93 7.00 -13.00
CA PHE A 152 -8.56 6.11 -13.99
C PHE A 152 -9.96 5.66 -13.54
N ARG A 153 -10.12 5.27 -12.27
CA ARG A 153 -11.44 4.84 -11.74
C ARG A 153 -12.49 5.94 -11.77
N LEU A 154 -12.09 7.19 -11.54
CA LEU A 154 -13.01 8.33 -11.50
C LEU A 154 -13.39 8.82 -12.90
N THR A 155 -12.47 8.73 -13.86
CA THR A 155 -12.63 9.43 -15.15
C THR A 155 -12.69 8.49 -16.36
N ASN A 156 -12.32 7.22 -16.20
CA ASN A 156 -12.07 6.28 -17.29
C ASN A 156 -11.05 6.80 -18.33
N SER A 157 -10.17 7.75 -17.95
CA SER A 157 -9.14 8.32 -18.82
C SER A 157 -8.16 7.25 -19.29
N ALA A 158 -8.04 7.07 -20.61
CA ALA A 158 -7.10 6.11 -21.19
C ALA A 158 -5.64 6.42 -20.81
N ILE A 159 -5.29 7.71 -20.70
CA ILE A 159 -3.97 8.16 -20.28
C ILE A 159 -3.71 7.75 -18.83
N ALA A 160 -4.66 7.99 -17.93
CA ALA A 160 -4.55 7.59 -16.52
C ALA A 160 -4.41 6.07 -16.39
N GLY A 161 -5.16 5.31 -17.18
CA GLY A 161 -5.04 3.84 -17.23
C GLY A 161 -3.68 3.37 -17.72
N ALA A 162 -3.15 3.98 -18.79
CA ALA A 162 -1.82 3.67 -19.31
C ALA A 162 -0.72 3.98 -18.28
N LEU A 163 -0.76 5.15 -17.66
CA LEU A 163 0.18 5.55 -16.61
C LEU A 163 0.11 4.60 -15.41
N PHE A 164 -1.09 4.24 -14.97
CA PHE A 164 -1.28 3.28 -13.89
C PHE A 164 -0.60 1.94 -14.19
N ILE A 165 -0.87 1.33 -15.35
CA ILE A 165 -0.33 0.00 -15.68
C ILE A 165 1.18 0.05 -15.81
N SER A 166 1.70 1.04 -16.53
CA SER A 166 3.14 1.19 -16.76
C SER A 166 3.87 1.37 -15.42
N LEU A 167 3.38 2.26 -14.55
CA LEU A 167 3.98 2.48 -13.25
C LEU A 167 3.79 1.30 -12.29
N PHE A 168 2.64 0.62 -12.34
CA PHE A 168 2.42 -0.60 -11.55
C PHE A 168 3.42 -1.67 -11.98
N PHE A 169 3.60 -1.90 -13.28
CA PHE A 169 4.56 -2.86 -13.79
C PHE A 169 5.99 -2.49 -13.39
N LEU A 170 6.40 -1.25 -13.62
CA LEU A 170 7.77 -0.81 -13.35
C LEU A 170 8.11 -0.84 -11.86
N SER A 171 7.23 -0.32 -10.99
CA SER A 171 7.50 -0.28 -9.55
C SER A 171 7.23 -1.63 -8.86
N ARG A 172 6.06 -2.22 -9.07
CA ARG A 172 5.65 -3.40 -8.29
C ARG A 172 6.17 -4.71 -8.85
N ILE A 173 6.44 -4.79 -10.16
CA ILE A 173 6.93 -6.01 -10.79
C ILE A 173 8.42 -5.91 -11.05
N VAL A 174 8.86 -4.97 -11.89
CA VAL A 174 10.28 -4.87 -12.28
C VAL A 174 11.14 -4.51 -11.08
N PHE A 175 10.86 -3.38 -10.41
CA PHE A 175 11.69 -2.91 -9.30
C PHE A 175 11.67 -3.89 -8.11
N ASN A 176 10.52 -4.45 -7.73
CA ASN A 176 10.52 -5.47 -6.67
C ASN A 176 11.31 -6.73 -7.05
N THR A 177 11.15 -7.25 -8.28
CA THR A 177 11.80 -8.50 -8.72
C THR A 177 13.30 -8.35 -8.86
N PHE A 178 13.75 -7.25 -9.46
CA PHE A 178 15.15 -7.08 -9.87
C PHE A 178 15.97 -6.24 -8.89
N TYR A 179 15.33 -5.52 -7.97
CA TYR A 179 16.02 -4.68 -6.99
C TYR A 179 15.69 -5.07 -5.56
N VAL A 180 14.43 -4.94 -5.13
CA VAL A 180 14.05 -5.11 -3.71
C VAL A 180 14.30 -6.55 -3.23
N ILE A 181 13.74 -7.56 -3.91
CA ILE A 181 13.88 -8.96 -3.50
C ILE A 181 15.36 -9.39 -3.46
N PRO A 182 16.19 -9.13 -4.49
CA PRO A 182 17.62 -9.44 -4.44
C PRO A 182 18.35 -8.74 -3.28
N ARG A 183 18.06 -7.48 -3.00
CA ARG A 183 18.67 -6.80 -1.85
C ARG A 183 18.23 -7.42 -0.53
N LEU A 184 16.95 -7.78 -0.37
CA LEU A 184 16.47 -8.48 0.83
C LEU A 184 17.12 -9.86 1.01
N LEU A 185 17.42 -10.57 -0.09
CA LEU A 185 18.11 -11.86 -0.04
C LEU A 185 19.56 -11.74 0.40
N ASN A 186 20.25 -10.67 -0.01
CA ASN A 186 21.68 -10.50 0.22
C ASN A 186 21.99 -9.71 1.50
N GLU A 187 21.12 -8.79 1.91
CA GLU A 187 21.38 -7.79 2.94
C GLU A 187 20.45 -7.94 4.15
N CYS A 188 19.56 -8.94 4.17
CA CYS A 188 18.68 -9.20 5.31
C CYS A 188 18.64 -10.67 5.72
N ASP A 189 18.09 -10.93 6.91
CA ASP A 189 17.67 -12.27 7.31
C ASP A 189 16.55 -12.78 6.36
N THR A 190 16.91 -13.78 5.56
CA THR A 190 16.03 -14.38 4.55
C THR A 190 14.70 -14.90 5.10
N ARG A 191 14.59 -15.22 6.40
CA ARG A 191 13.32 -15.62 7.03
C ARG A 191 12.25 -14.54 6.90
N TYR A 192 12.64 -13.26 6.96
CA TYR A 192 11.72 -12.14 6.80
C TYR A 192 11.23 -12.01 5.36
N LEU A 193 12.09 -12.29 4.38
CA LEU A 193 11.67 -12.37 2.98
C LEU A 193 10.65 -13.50 2.77
N TRP A 194 10.95 -14.70 3.28
CA TRP A 194 10.02 -15.83 3.16
C TRP A 194 8.66 -15.52 3.80
N GLY A 195 8.67 -14.84 4.94
CA GLY A 195 7.46 -14.37 5.59
C GLY A 195 6.69 -13.34 4.77
N CYS A 196 7.38 -12.39 4.13
CA CYS A 196 6.73 -11.30 3.39
C CYS A 196 6.42 -11.61 1.92
N LEU A 197 6.85 -12.77 1.40
CA LEU A 197 6.51 -13.25 0.05
C LEU A 197 5.02 -13.16 -0.33
N PRO A 198 4.05 -13.49 0.55
CA PRO A 198 2.62 -13.33 0.22
C PRO A 198 2.25 -11.90 -0.19
N PHE A 199 2.93 -10.89 0.39
CA PHE A 199 2.73 -9.48 0.02
C PHE A 199 3.20 -9.21 -1.42
N PHE A 200 4.37 -9.72 -1.80
CA PHE A 200 4.88 -9.61 -3.18
C PHE A 200 4.01 -10.40 -4.16
N ALA A 201 3.64 -11.64 -3.82
CA ALA A 201 2.78 -12.49 -4.63
C ALA A 201 1.44 -11.82 -4.98
N LEU A 202 0.87 -11.08 -4.03
CA LEU A 202 -0.37 -10.32 -4.24
C LEU A 202 -0.24 -9.31 -5.39
N GLN A 203 0.93 -8.67 -5.53
CA GLN A 203 1.20 -7.69 -6.59
C GLN A 203 1.16 -8.34 -7.98
N TYR A 204 1.74 -9.53 -8.14
CA TYR A 204 1.69 -10.27 -9.40
C TYR A 204 0.26 -10.70 -9.75
N VAL A 205 -0.51 -11.17 -8.75
CA VAL A 205 -1.92 -11.53 -8.95
C VAL A 205 -2.72 -10.32 -9.41
N TRP A 206 -2.54 -9.16 -8.77
CA TRP A 206 -3.18 -7.92 -9.20
C TRP A 206 -2.77 -7.51 -10.60
N PHE A 207 -1.48 -7.59 -10.94
CA PHE A 207 -1.03 -7.26 -12.30
C PHE A 207 -1.74 -8.10 -13.35
N VAL A 208 -1.84 -9.43 -13.14
CA VAL A 208 -2.56 -10.33 -14.05
C VAL A 208 -4.04 -9.94 -14.16
N MET A 209 -4.68 -9.58 -13.04
CA MET A 209 -6.09 -9.13 -13.04
C MET A 209 -6.26 -7.81 -13.80
N ILE A 210 -5.35 -6.85 -13.63
CA ILE A 210 -5.34 -5.56 -14.32
C ILE A 210 -5.21 -5.78 -15.83
N VAL A 211 -4.22 -6.56 -16.27
CA VAL A 211 -4.01 -6.87 -17.69
C VAL A 211 -5.22 -7.56 -18.30
N LYS A 212 -5.80 -8.57 -17.63
CA LYS A 212 -7.02 -9.25 -18.09
C LYS A 212 -8.20 -8.29 -18.20
N LYS A 213 -8.37 -7.38 -17.24
CA LYS A 213 -9.44 -6.37 -17.28
C LYS A 213 -9.26 -5.44 -18.48
N LEU A 214 -8.03 -4.96 -18.73
CA LEU A 214 -7.76 -4.10 -19.88
C LEU A 214 -7.99 -4.78 -21.21
N GLN A 215 -7.50 -6.01 -21.38
CA GLN A 215 -7.70 -6.77 -22.61
C GLN A 215 -9.18 -6.92 -22.93
N ARG A 216 -10.03 -7.17 -21.91
CA ARG A 216 -11.48 -7.21 -22.08
C ARG A 216 -12.05 -5.86 -22.49
N THR A 217 -11.66 -4.78 -21.81
CA THR A 217 -12.12 -3.42 -22.11
C THR A 217 -11.74 -2.94 -23.52
N LEU A 218 -10.53 -3.28 -23.98
CA LEU A 218 -10.06 -2.95 -25.33
C LEU A 218 -10.81 -3.75 -26.41
N ARG A 219 -11.09 -5.04 -26.16
CA ARG A 219 -11.87 -5.88 -27.08
C ARG A 219 -13.36 -5.53 -27.11
N SER A 220 -13.90 -4.95 -26.03
CA SER A 220 -15.31 -4.59 -25.94
C SER A 220 -15.64 -3.20 -26.50
N LYS A 221 -14.64 -2.39 -26.88
CA LYS A 221 -14.91 -1.23 -27.74
C LYS A 221 -15.25 -1.77 -29.13
N PRO A 222 -16.50 -1.62 -29.61
CA PRO A 222 -16.78 -1.91 -31.01
C PRO A 222 -15.90 -0.97 -31.84
N GLU A 223 -15.42 -1.48 -32.97
CA GLU A 223 -15.03 -0.63 -34.10
C GLU A 223 -16.23 0.24 -34.45
N GLY A 224 -16.29 1.42 -33.83
CA GLY A 224 -17.29 2.45 -34.07
C GLY A 224 -16.97 3.10 -35.40
N LYS A 225 -17.53 2.52 -36.45
CA LYS A 225 -18.05 3.15 -37.67
C LYS A 225 -17.59 4.59 -37.92
N GLN A 226 -16.81 4.76 -38.99
CA GLN A 226 -16.95 5.92 -39.86
C GLN A 226 -18.44 6.04 -40.26
N GLN A 227 -19.11 7.08 -39.77
CA GLN A 227 -20.23 7.73 -40.45
C GLN A 227 -20.03 9.23 -40.31
#